data_AF-A0A6S6XDA6-F1
#
_entry.id   AF-A0A6S6XDA6-F1
#
_cell.length_a   1.000
_cell.length_b   1.000
_cell.length_c   1.000
_cell.angle_alpha   90.00
_cell.angle_beta   90.00
_cell.angle_gamma   90.00
#
_symmetry.space_group_name_H-M   'P 1'
#
loop_
_entity.id
_entity.type
_entity.pdbx_description
1 polymer ?
#
loop_
_entity_poly.entity_id
_entity_poly.type
_entity_poly.pdbx_seq_one_letter_code
_entity_poly.pdbx_strand_id
1 'polypeptide(L)'
;MNVKIPKEQSLKITCAFCKKDFYTNEIRLKTRMHTCGIEDTYYCCPRCGKEYLVCQTNSEIRELMSERESLKGYANQTDIKNYNRFKTVDAEIKRQMKELNHKG
;
A
#
# COMPACT_ATOMS: atom_id res chain seq x y z
N MET A 1 3.08 9.76 -5.50
CA MET A 1 4.27 9.06 -6.01
C MET A 1 3.94 8.45 -7.37
N ASN A 2 4.67 8.78 -8.43
CA ASN A 2 4.50 8.17 -9.75
C ASN A 2 5.54 7.06 -9.93
N VAL A 3 5.25 5.85 -9.46
CA VAL A 3 6.08 4.68 -9.72
C VAL A 3 5.82 4.23 -11.16
N LYS A 4 6.77 4.46 -12.07
CA LYS A 4 6.70 3.92 -13.43
C LYS A 4 7.13 2.45 -13.38
N ILE A 5 6.17 1.53 -13.47
CA ILE A 5 6.45 0.10 -13.57
C ILE A 5 6.89 -0.19 -15.03
N PRO A 6 8.11 -0.70 -15.27
CA PRO A 6 8.56 -1.10 -16.59
C PRO A 6 7.58 -2.12 -17.21
N LYS A 7 7.44 -2.10 -18.54
CA LYS A 7 6.50 -2.99 -19.24
C LYS A 7 6.80 -4.47 -18.95
N GLU A 8 8.08 -4.84 -18.77
CA GLU A 8 8.49 -6.21 -18.47
C GLU A 8 8.07 -6.70 -17.07
N GLN A 9 7.70 -5.79 -16.16
CA GLN A 9 7.28 -6.11 -14.78
C GLN A 9 5.78 -5.87 -14.54
N SER A 10 5.02 -5.59 -15.62
CA SER A 10 3.59 -5.31 -15.52
C SER A 10 2.76 -6.60 -15.46
N LEU A 11 1.88 -6.70 -14.46
CA LEU A 11 0.99 -7.84 -14.28
C LEU A 11 -0.34 -7.56 -14.99
N LYS A 12 -0.88 -8.60 -15.65
CA LYS A 12 -2.19 -8.55 -16.27
C LYS A 12 -3.27 -8.72 -15.20
N ILE A 13 -4.25 -7.82 -15.17
CA ILE A 13 -5.38 -7.82 -14.25
C ILE A 13 -6.68 -7.82 -15.06
N THR A 14 -7.63 -8.65 -14.65
CA THR A 14 -8.99 -8.65 -15.21
C THR A 14 -9.91 -7.86 -14.30
N CYS A 15 -10.60 -6.86 -14.87
CA CYS A 15 -11.56 -6.05 -14.12
C CYS A 15 -12.74 -6.91 -13.64
N ALA A 16 -13.00 -6.94 -12.33
CA ALA A 16 -14.13 -7.71 -11.80
C ALA A 16 -15.50 -7.22 -12.30
N PHE A 17 -15.63 -5.94 -12.64
CA PHE A 17 -16.88 -5.32 -13.11
C PHE A 17 -17.08 -5.48 -14.61
N CYS A 18 -16.18 -4.94 -15.44
CA CYS A 18 -16.34 -4.94 -16.90
C CYS A 18 -15.72 -6.14 -17.62
N LYS A 19 -15.04 -7.03 -16.89
CA LYS A 19 -14.37 -8.24 -17.41
C LYS A 19 -13.27 -8.00 -18.45
N LYS A 20 -12.91 -6.75 -18.72
CA LYS A 20 -11.81 -6.38 -19.61
C LYS A 20 -10.47 -6.44 -18.89
N ASP A 21 -9.46 -6.79 -19.64
CA ASP A 21 -8.09 -6.87 -19.17
C ASP A 21 -7.35 -5.53 -19.29
N PHE A 22 -6.42 -5.32 -18.37
CA PHE A 22 -5.48 -4.21 -18.36
C PHE A 22 -4.22 -4.62 -17.60
N TYR A 23 -3.16 -3.83 -17.73
CA TYR A 23 -1.88 -4.07 -17.08
C TYR A 23 -1.69 -3.12 -15.90
N THR A 24 -0.91 -3.54 -14.89
CA THR A 24 -0.64 -2.72 -13.69
C THR A 24 0.01 -1.38 -14.01
N ASN A 25 0.79 -1.27 -15.09
CA ASN A 25 1.38 -0.01 -15.54
C ASN A 25 0.37 0.98 -16.14
N GLU A 26 -0.84 0.54 -16.48
CA GLU A 26 -1.96 1.41 -16.90
C GLU A 26 -2.70 2.01 -15.68
N ILE A 27 -2.42 1.51 -14.47
CA ILE A 27 -3.08 1.95 -13.23
C ILE A 27 -2.43 3.23 -12.71
N ARG A 28 -3.25 4.19 -12.29
CA ARG A 28 -2.83 5.33 -11.47
C ARG A 28 -3.47 5.21 -10.09
N LEU A 29 -2.65 5.07 -9.07
CA LEU A 29 -3.11 5.12 -7.68
C LEU A 29 -3.52 6.56 -7.33
N LYS A 30 -4.60 6.66 -6.57
CA LYS A 30 -5.15 7.90 -6.02
C LYS A 30 -5.34 7.71 -4.53
N THR A 31 -5.35 8.82 -3.80
CA THR A 31 -5.63 8.83 -2.37
C THR A 31 -6.88 9.66 -2.07
N ARG A 32 -7.63 9.29 -1.02
CA ARG A 32 -8.77 10.04 -0.50
C ARG A 32 -8.70 10.08 1.02
N MET A 33 -8.68 11.28 1.59
CA MET A 33 -8.70 11.50 3.03
C MET A 33 -10.14 11.63 3.53
N HIS A 34 -10.49 10.88 4.57
CA HIS A 34 -11.76 10.98 5.28
C HIS A 34 -11.64 11.90 6.49
N THR A 35 -12.76 12.47 6.94
CA THR A 35 -12.80 13.33 8.13
C THR A 35 -12.40 12.61 9.41
N CYS A 36 -12.52 11.27 9.45
CA CYS A 36 -12.08 10.42 10.55
C CYS A 36 -10.57 10.13 10.55
N GLY A 37 -9.77 10.78 9.69
CA GLY A 37 -8.31 10.60 9.64
C GLY A 37 -7.85 9.31 8.94
N ILE A 38 -8.77 8.60 8.29
CA ILE A 38 -8.48 7.45 7.43
C ILE A 38 -8.16 7.95 6.02
N GLU A 39 -7.13 7.40 5.40
CA GLU A 39 -6.75 7.63 4.01
C GLU A 39 -6.93 6.34 3.20
N ASP A 40 -7.77 6.40 2.16
CA ASP A 40 -7.92 5.32 1.19
C ASP A 40 -6.92 5.52 0.06
N THR A 41 -6.16 4.47 -0.25
CA THR A 41 -5.47 4.35 -1.55
C THR A 41 -6.32 3.48 -2.47
N TYR A 42 -6.62 3.97 -3.66
CA TYR A 42 -7.51 3.30 -4.61
C TYR A 42 -7.04 3.48 -6.06
N TYR A 43 -7.62 2.72 -6.98
CA TYR A 43 -7.49 2.95 -8.42
C TYR A 43 -8.82 2.86 -9.14
N CYS A 44 -8.89 3.49 -10.32
CA CYS A 44 -10.02 3.34 -11.23
C CYS A 44 -9.60 2.40 -12.37
N CYS A 45 -10.45 1.43 -12.73
CA CYS A 45 -10.21 0.58 -13.89
C CYS A 45 -10.05 1.45 -15.15
N PRO A 46 -8.97 1.30 -15.92
CA PRO A 46 -8.73 2.13 -17.11
C PRO A 46 -9.72 1.86 -18.25
N ARG A 47 -10.53 0.80 -18.15
CA ARG A 47 -11.50 0.39 -19.18
C ARG A 47 -12.92 0.88 -18.90
N CYS A 48 -13.33 0.95 -17.63
CA CYS A 48 -14.71 1.27 -17.25
C CYS A 48 -14.83 2.34 -16.15
N GLY A 49 -13.72 2.80 -15.57
CA GLY A 49 -13.72 3.80 -14.50
C GLY A 49 -14.11 3.29 -13.12
N LYS A 50 -14.51 2.02 -12.96
CA LYS A 50 -14.90 1.46 -11.65
C LYS A 50 -13.75 1.60 -10.65
N GLU A 51 -14.08 2.11 -9.46
CA GLU A 51 -13.16 2.30 -8.35
C GLU A 51 -12.93 0.98 -7.58
N TYR A 52 -11.67 0.75 -7.20
CA TYR A 52 -11.20 -0.38 -6.42
C TYR A 52 -10.27 0.12 -5.31
N LEU A 53 -10.62 -0.18 -4.07
CA LEU A 53 -9.80 0.09 -2.89
C LEU A 53 -8.57 -0.84 -2.88
N VAL A 54 -7.40 -0.28 -2.59
CA VAL A 54 -6.13 -1.01 -2.46
C VAL A 54 -5.80 -1.22 -0.98
N CYS A 55 -5.81 -0.15 -0.20
CA CYS A 55 -5.60 -0.21 1.24
C CYS A 55 -6.16 1.04 1.93
N GLN A 56 -6.43 0.92 3.22
CA GLN A 56 -6.68 2.04 4.11
C GLN A 56 -5.50 2.23 5.05
N THR A 57 -5.20 3.48 5.40
CA THR A 57 -4.20 3.85 6.40
C THR A 57 -4.75 4.93 7.32
N ASN A 58 -4.13 5.13 8.49
CA ASN A 58 -4.41 6.24 9.39
C ASN A 58 -3.08 6.98 9.70
N SER A 59 -3.10 7.99 10.57
CA SER A 59 -1.88 8.70 10.98
C SER A 59 -0.85 7.76 11.62
N GLU A 60 -1.28 6.88 12.53
CA GLU A 60 -0.40 5.96 13.26
C GLU A 60 0.32 4.98 12.32
N ILE A 61 -0.40 4.35 11.40
CA ILE A 61 0.18 3.48 10.37
C ILE A 61 1.17 4.26 9.50
N ARG A 62 0.87 5.52 9.15
CA ARG A 62 1.77 6.36 8.35
C ARG A 62 3.06 6.71 9.09
N GLU A 63 2.99 6.99 10.40
CA GLU A 63 4.16 7.20 11.25
C GLU A 63 5.03 5.94 11.33
N LEU A 64 4.41 4.79 11.58
CA LEU A 64 5.11 3.50 11.61
C LEU A 64 5.76 3.18 10.24
N MET A 65 5.07 3.45 9.13
CA MET A 65 5.66 3.27 7.79
C MET A 65 6.88 4.18 7.57
N SER A 66 6.84 5.41 8.07
CA SER A 66 7.99 6.32 8.02
C SER A 66 9.17 5.80 8.85
N GLU A 67 8.90 5.27 10.04
CA GLU A 67 9.92 4.65 10.89
C GLU A 67 10.50 3.38 10.25
N ARG A 68 9.67 2.54 9.64
CA ARG A 68 10.13 1.35 8.92
C ARG A 68 11.11 1.71 7.79
N GLU A 69 10.84 2.79 7.07
CA GLU A 69 11.71 3.21 5.96
C GLU A 69 13.07 3.70 6.47
N SER A 70 13.12 4.42 7.60
CA SER A 70 14.40 4.81 8.21
C SER A 70 15.20 3.61 8.73
N LEU A 71 14.52 2.53 9.13
CA LEU A 71 15.14 1.31 9.65
C LEU A 71 15.51 0.28 8.58
N LYS A 72 15.08 0.45 7.32
CA LYS A 72 15.24 -0.55 6.25
C LYS A 72 16.69 -0.92 5.96
N GLY A 73 17.64 0.01 6.16
CA GLY A 73 19.07 -0.26 6.03
C GLY A 73 19.59 -1.30 7.02
N TYR A 74 18.95 -1.44 8.18
CA TYR A 74 19.36 -2.32 9.29
C TYR A 74 18.78 -3.73 9.19
N ALA A 75 17.99 -4.03 8.15
CA ALA A 75 17.34 -5.33 7.99
C ALA A 75 18.31 -6.53 7.87
N ASN A 76 19.59 -6.27 7.55
CA ASN A 76 20.62 -7.30 7.33
C ASN A 76 21.86 -7.11 8.23
N GLN A 77 21.75 -6.42 9.38
CA GLN A 77 22.90 -5.89 10.13
C GLN A 77 23.19 -6.57 11.48
N THR A 78 24.43 -6.34 11.96
CA THR A 78 24.95 -6.62 13.31
C THR A 78 24.38 -5.72 14.40
N ASP A 79 23.75 -4.60 14.03
CA ASP A 79 23.01 -3.75 14.97
C ASP A 79 21.67 -4.40 15.33
N ILE A 80 21.74 -5.29 16.33
CA ILE A 80 20.63 -6.09 16.83
C ILE A 80 19.46 -5.21 17.29
N LYS A 81 19.73 -4.01 17.84
CA LYS A 81 18.68 -3.12 18.35
C LYS A 81 17.82 -2.60 17.21
N ASN A 82 18.45 -2.03 16.18
CA ASN A 82 17.73 -1.48 15.03
C ASN A 82 17.08 -2.59 14.19
N TYR A 83 17.74 -3.74 14.06
CA TYR A 83 17.14 -4.92 13.43
C TYR A 83 15.85 -5.37 14.15
N ASN A 84 15.89 -5.52 15.48
CA ASN A 84 14.72 -5.91 16.26
C ASN A 84 13.61 -4.86 16.15
N ARG A 85 13.96 -3.56 16.19
CA ARG A 85 12.97 -2.49 16.03
C ARG A 85 12.31 -2.55 14.65
N PHE A 86 13.07 -2.76 13.57
CA PHE A 86 12.52 -2.94 12.23
C PHE A 86 11.49 -4.08 12.20
N LYS A 87 11.83 -5.23 12.80
CA LYS A 87 10.94 -6.40 12.87
C LYS A 87 9.66 -6.09 13.64
N THR A 88 9.74 -5.38 14.77
CA THR A 88 8.57 -4.97 15.55
C THR A 88 7.68 -3.99 14.78
N VAL A 89 8.26 -2.95 14.19
CA VAL A 89 7.52 -1.94 13.41
C VAL A 89 6.83 -2.58 12.20
N ASP A 90 7.51 -3.46 11.46
CA ASP A 90 6.93 -4.18 10.31
C ASP A 90 5.74 -5.07 10.72
N ALA A 91 5.83 -5.74 11.87
CA ALA A 91 4.74 -6.55 12.41
C ALA A 91 3.54 -5.68 12.84
N GLU A 92 3.80 -4.54 13.47
CA GLU A 92 2.77 -3.64 13.96
C GLU A 92 1.99 -2.99 12.82
N ILE A 93 2.66 -2.53 11.76
CA ILE A 93 2.02 -2.03 10.54
C ILE A 93 1.06 -3.07 9.97
N LYS A 94 1.51 -4.32 9.84
CA LYS A 94 0.68 -5.42 9.32
C LYS A 94 -0.55 -5.68 10.19
N ARG A 95 -0.39 -5.62 11.51
CA ARG A 95 -1.49 -5.79 12.48
C ARG A 95 -2.53 -4.68 12.33
N GLN A 96 -2.10 -3.41 12.38
CA GLN A 96 -3.01 -2.27 12.30
C GLN A 96 -3.70 -2.16 10.93
N MET A 97 -2.97 -2.37 9.83
CA MET A 97 -3.57 -2.41 8.49
C MET A 97 -4.63 -3.52 8.37
N LYS A 98 -4.39 -4.68 8.98
CA LYS A 98 -5.37 -5.77 9.01
C LYS A 98 -6.62 -5.35 9.79
N GLU A 99 -6.48 -4.75 10.96
CA GLU A 99 -7.61 -4.31 11.78
C GLU A 99 -8.44 -3.22 11.10
N LEU A 100 -7.79 -2.32 10.35
CA LEU A 100 -8.45 -1.26 9.62
C LEU A 100 -9.24 -1.82 8.42
N ASN A 101 -8.62 -2.68 7.61
CA ASN A 101 -9.25 -3.24 6.41
C ASN A 101 -10.35 -4.28 6.70
N HIS A 102 -10.48 -4.81 7.93
CA HIS A 102 -11.60 -5.70 8.32
C HIS A 102 -12.83 -4.94 8.84
N LYS A 103 -12.73 -3.62 9.04
CA LYS A 103 -13.81 -2.77 9.58
C LYS A 103 -14.62 -2.03 8.51
N GLY A 104 -14.29 -2.20 7.22
CA GLY A 104 -15.03 -1.66 6.08
C GLY A 104 -15.70 -2.75 5.27
#